data_AF-A0A932DSL6-F1
#
_entry.id   AF-A0A932DSL6-F1
#
_cell.length_a   1.000
_cell.length_b   1.000
_cell.length_c   1.000
_cell.angle_alpha   90.00
_cell.angle_beta   90.00
_cell.angle_gamma   90.00
#
_symmetry.space_group_name_H-M   'P 1'
#
loop_
_entity.id
_entity.type
_entity.pdbx_description
1 polymer ?
#
loop_
_entity_poly.entity_id
_entity_poly.type
_entity_poly.pdbx_seq_one_letter_code
_entity_poly.pdbx_strand_id
1 'polypeptide(L)' 'MLKLNPVDAALKSKKLKVGINLWRVRVGTHRLVYSFDRDSLTLLRIRHRKDVYKGLTF' A
#
# COMPACT_ATOMS: atom_id res chain seq x y z
N MET A 1 -1.75 12.17 6.76
CA MET A 1 -2.14 12.12 5.33
C MET A 1 -1.04 11.40 4.56
N LEU A 2 -1.33 10.38 3.75
CA LEU A 2 -0.34 9.45 3.16
C LEU A 2 0.85 10.14 2.46
N LYS A 3 0.63 11.33 1.89
CA LYS A 3 1.65 12.19 1.25
C LYS A 3 2.69 12.75 2.24
N LEU A 4 2.31 12.97 3.49
CA LEU A 4 3.16 13.61 4.50
C LEU A 4 4.11 12.60 5.17
N ASN A 5 3.61 11.40 5.43
CA ASN A 5 4.37 10.28 5.99
C ASN A 5 3.79 8.96 5.46
N PRO A 6 4.41 8.35 4.42
CA PRO A 6 3.94 7.11 3.82
C PRO A 6 4.03 5.88 4.72
N VAL A 7 4.72 5.96 5.86
CA VAL A 7 4.90 4.84 6.81
C VAL A 7 4.32 5.12 8.18
N ASP A 8 3.43 6.12 8.27
CA ASP A 8 2.79 6.55 9.51
C ASP A 8 2.07 5.38 10.21
N ALA A 9 2.47 5.14 11.47
CA ALA A 9 1.87 4.12 12.32
C ALA A 9 0.35 4.34 12.51
N ALA A 10 -0.11 5.60 12.52
CA ALA A 10 -1.53 5.93 12.64
C ALA A 10 -2.37 5.45 11.44
N LEU A 11 -1.75 5.36 10.25
CA LEU A 11 -2.39 4.83 9.05
C LEU A 11 -2.51 3.30 9.07
N LYS A 12 -1.88 2.61 10.04
CA LYS A 12 -1.78 1.15 10.09
C LYS A 12 -1.17 0.59 8.80
N SER A 13 -0.25 1.34 8.20
CA SER A 13 0.52 0.91 7.03
C SER A 13 1.39 -0.29 7.38
N LYS A 14 1.45 -1.28 6.50
CA LYS A 14 2.36 -2.43 6.64
C LYS A 14 3.10 -2.68 5.35
N LYS A 15 4.41 -2.93 5.44
CA LYS A 15 5.22 -3.43 4.34
C LYS A 15 4.71 -4.82 3.94
N LEU A 16 4.57 -5.05 2.64
CA LEU A 16 4.26 -6.37 2.10
C LEU A 16 5.54 -7.21 2.06
N LYS A 17 5.39 -8.52 2.27
CA LYS A 17 6.51 -9.47 2.20
C LYS A 17 6.92 -9.80 0.77
N VAL A 18 6.05 -9.47 -0.19
CA VAL A 18 6.23 -9.73 -1.62
C VAL A 18 6.48 -8.43 -2.35
N GLY A 19 7.31 -8.48 -3.39
CA GLY A 19 7.71 -7.33 -4.21
C GLY A 19 8.66 -6.37 -3.50
N ILE A 20 9.25 -5.47 -4.28
CA ILE A 20 10.21 -4.49 -3.78
C ILE A 20 9.47 -3.24 -3.32
N ASN A 21 9.71 -2.87 -2.06
CA ASN A 21 9.24 -1.61 -1.48
C ASN A 21 7.73 -1.37 -1.59
N LEU A 22 6.95 -2.44 -1.40
CA LEU A 22 5.50 -2.38 -1.41
C LEU A 22 4.93 -2.25 -0.01
N TRP A 23 3.93 -1.40 0.09
CA TRP A 23 3.24 -1.08 1.33
C TRP A 23 1.74 -1.17 1.13
N ARG A 24 1.03 -1.38 2.24
CA ARG A 24 -0.42 -1.43 2.25
C ARG A 24 -1.00 -0.70 3.43
N VAL A 25 -2.00 0.14 3.15
CA VAL A 25 -2.88 0.75 4.15
C VAL A 25 -4.27 0.10 4.12
N ARG A 26 -4.92 0.01 5.29
CA ARG A 26 -6.29 -0.53 5.42
C ARG A 26 -7.29 0.62 5.43
N VAL A 27 -8.32 0.55 4.58
CA VAL A 27 -9.41 1.52 4.52
C VAL A 27 -10.73 0.75 4.54
N GLY A 28 -11.24 0.50 5.75
CA GLY A 28 -12.41 -0.37 5.95
C GLY A 28 -12.21 -1.76 5.33
N THR A 29 -13.07 -2.14 4.39
CA THR A 29 -13.01 -3.41 3.65
C THR A 29 -12.07 -3.39 2.45
N HIS A 30 -11.51 -2.23 2.13
CA HIS A 30 -10.59 -2.01 1.02
C HIS A 30 -9.14 -1.92 1.50
N ARG A 31 -8.24 -2.12 0.55
CA ARG A 31 -6.79 -2.03 0.74
C ARG A 31 -6.23 -1.18 -0.38
N LEU A 32 -5.41 -0.21 -0.01
CA LEU A 32 -4.57 0.53 -0.94
C LEU A 32 -3.16 -0.07 -0.85
N VAL A 33 -2.64 -0.53 -1.98
CA VAL A 33 -1.25 -0.93 -2.15
C VAL A 33 -0.53 0.20 -2.88
N TYR A 34 0.61 0.59 -2.36
CA TYR A 34 1.43 1.68 -2.86
C TYR A 34 2.90 1.36 -2.70
N SER A 35 3.73 2.05 -3.47
CA SER A 35 5.17 2.18 -3.25
C SER A 35 5.51 3.67 -3.15
N PHE A 36 6.67 3.98 -2.58
CA PHE A 36 7.16 5.35 -2.53
C PHE A 36 8.69 5.33 -2.54
N ASP A 37 9.29 6.36 -3.09
CA ASP A 37 10.72 6.63 -3.01
C ASP A 37 10.93 7.99 -2.33
N ARG A 38 12.09 8.63 -2.55
CA ARG A 38 12.40 9.92 -1.93
C ARG A 38 11.49 11.04 -2.44
N ASP A 39 11.05 10.98 -3.69
CA ASP A 39 10.40 12.10 -4.39
C ASP A 39 8.96 11.77 -4.81
N SER A 40 8.61 10.48 -4.87
CA SER A 40 7.35 10.02 -5.44
C SER A 40 6.61 9.05 -4.53
N LEU A 41 5.28 9.11 -4.63
CA LEU A 41 4.34 8.16 -4.03
C LEU A 41 3.48 7.59 -5.14
N THR A 42 3.62 6.29 -5.40
CA THR A 42 2.91 5.59 -6.47
C THR A 42 1.78 4.75 -5.89
N LEU A 43 0.54 5.05 -6.28
CA LEU A 43 -0.63 4.25 -5.92
C LEU A 43 -0.82 3.13 -6.94
N LEU A 44 -0.69 1.87 -6.52
CA LEU A 44 -0.66 0.73 -7.42
C LEU A 44 -2.04 0.06 -7.55
N ARG A 45 -2.73 -0.11 -6.43
CA ARG A 45 -4.03 -0.80 -6.38
C ARG A 45 -4.90 -0.23 -5.28
N ILE A 46 -6.17 0.05 -5.58
CA ILE A 46 -7.22 0.28 -4.57
C ILE A 46 -8.31 -0.75 -4.84
N ARG A 47 -8.40 -1.78 -4.01
CA ARG A 47 -9.38 -2.87 -4.20
C ARG A 47 -9.88 -3.43 -2.89
N HIS A 48 -11.02 -4.11 -2.96
CA HIS A 48 -11.56 -4.86 -1.84
C HIS A 48 -10.54 -5.91 -1.33
N ARG A 49 -10.60 -6.24 -0.05
CA ARG A 49 -9.62 -7.09 0.64
C ARG A 49 -9.34 -8.42 -0.07
N LYS A 50 -10.35 -9.03 -0.69
CA LYS A 50 -10.25 -10.34 -1.35
C LYS A 50 -9.56 -10.26 -2.72
N ASP A 51 -9.45 -9.07 -3.29
CA ASP A 51 -9.07 -8.89 -4.70
C ASP A 51 -7.76 -8.12 -4.88
N VAL A 52 -7.35 -7.34 -3.88
CA VAL A 52 -6.14 -6.49 -3.98
C VAL A 52 -4.84 -7.27 -4.23
N TYR A 53 -4.81 -8.55 -3.90
CA TYR A 53 -3.64 -9.42 -4.06
C TYR A 53 -3.74 -10.38 -5.24
N LYS A 54 -4.89 -10.44 -5.92
CA LYS A 54 -5.06 -11.34 -7.07
C LYS A 54 -4.20 -10.84 -8.23
N GLY A 55 -3.37 -11.72 -8.78
CA GLY A 55 -2.43 -11.38 -9.86
C GLY A 55 -1.30 -10.44 -9.43
N LEU A 56 -1.01 -10.38 -8.13
CA LEU A 56 0.10 -9.61 -7.60
C LEU A 56 1.39 -10.46 -7.62
N THR A 57 1.94 -10.66 -8.81
CA THR A 57 3.25 -11.29 -9.06
C THR A 57 4.28 -10.19 -9.36
N PHE A 58 5.41 -10.21 -8.64
CA PHE A 58 6.59 -9.37 -8.89
C PHE A 58 7.81 -10.27 -8.90
#